data_AF-A0A0E1W1H0-F1
#
_entry.id   AF-A0A0E1W1H0-F1
#
_cell.length_a   1.000
_cell.length_b   1.000
_cell.length_c   1.000
_cell.angle_alpha   90.00
_cell.angle_beta   90.00
_cell.angle_gamma   90.00
#
_symmetry.space_group_name_H-M   'P 1'
#
loop_
_entity.id
_entity.type
_entity.pdbx_description
1 polymer ?
#
loop_
_entity_poly.entity_id
_entity_poly.type
_entity_poly.pdbx_seq_one_letter_code
_entity_poly.pdbx_strand_id
1 'polypeptide(L)'
;MKLHSLKIDGYKRIQSAQLLFGDATFLIGPNNAGKSTVLKAIEWLLSAKKTIPSSEYFSVVDSETGETKPIVDTITLEAEFRNLPSEAKQWRGFKGRIFTYPVKDDLDSGLSVIYRKTFALEKDVVVEFRSKEREIKSDFLTCKTGQDYVDKGVPSAEVIELFSDLGAKIGTGKGALEKLEQLDAIWDTKDSETWFQNPGGIPGVVLKMLPRFLLIPADTSMAEIEGGSSGVLGKTLAELFEDVRGASENYNKAQEYLNKLVAELDPEDGDSEFGKMIIELNAVLASVFPESQLHATANLSDPNTALKPTFNVEMSSNVRTAVAHQGSGMIRAAAFGMLRFRQKWLS
;
A
#
# COMPACT_ATOMS: atom_id res chain seq x y z
N MET A 1 -2.09 0.58 15.75
CA MET A 1 -0.89 1.24 15.16
C MET A 1 -1.11 2.75 15.09
N LYS A 2 -0.10 3.54 15.46
CA LYS A 2 -0.12 5.02 15.49
C LYS A 2 1.15 5.59 14.84
N LEU A 3 1.05 6.66 14.06
CA LEU A 3 2.22 7.41 13.60
C LEU A 3 2.85 8.14 14.81
N HIS A 4 4.11 7.86 15.14
CA HIS A 4 4.81 8.50 16.25
C HIS A 4 5.77 9.59 15.79
N SER A 5 6.52 9.35 14.72
CA SER A 5 7.44 10.34 14.18
C SER A 5 7.45 10.33 12.65
N LEU A 6 7.76 11.47 12.06
CA LEU A 6 7.99 11.64 10.63
C LEU A 6 9.23 12.51 10.43
N LYS A 7 10.22 11.98 9.74
CA LYS A 7 11.36 12.73 9.23
C LYS A 7 11.17 12.96 7.73
N ILE A 8 11.35 14.20 7.32
CA ILE A 8 11.19 14.67 5.94
C ILE A 8 12.50 15.33 5.54
N ASP A 9 13.15 14.80 4.50
CA ASP A 9 14.34 15.39 3.91
C ASP A 9 14.08 15.67 2.42
N GLY A 10 14.33 16.90 1.99
CA GLY A 10 14.31 17.31 0.58
C GLY A 10 12.93 17.52 -0.06
N TYR A 11 11.84 17.62 0.71
CA TYR A 11 10.48 17.72 0.17
C TYR A 11 9.90 19.16 0.19
N LYS A 12 9.60 19.71 -0.98
CA LYS A 12 9.01 21.05 -1.22
C LYS A 12 9.79 22.17 -0.54
N ARG A 13 9.27 22.72 0.56
CA ARG A 13 9.91 23.80 1.33
C ARG A 13 10.69 23.28 2.54
N ILE A 14 10.65 21.97 2.79
CA ILE A 14 11.30 21.32 3.92
C ILE A 14 12.61 20.72 3.42
N GLN A 15 13.72 21.37 3.75
CA GLN A 15 15.05 20.81 3.48
C GLN A 15 15.31 19.61 4.39
N SER A 16 15.08 19.76 5.69
CA SER A 16 15.08 18.69 6.68
C SER A 16 14.19 19.08 7.85
N ALA A 17 13.31 18.18 8.29
CA ALA A 17 12.52 18.34 9.51
C ALA A 17 12.19 16.99 10.12
N GLN A 18 12.13 16.93 11.46
CA GLN A 18 11.63 15.80 12.21
C GLN A 18 10.44 16.25 13.06
N LEU A 19 9.32 15.54 12.94
CA LEU A 19 8.08 15.81 13.65
C LEU A 19 7.76 14.63 14.57
N LEU A 20 7.23 14.96 15.76
CA LEU A 20 6.68 13.99 16.70
C LEU A 20 5.17 14.18 16.78
N PHE A 21 4.45 13.07 16.80
CA PHE A 21 2.98 13.03 16.84
C PHE A 21 2.53 12.43 18.17
N GLY A 22 1.54 13.09 18.78
CA GLY A 22 0.75 12.56 19.89
C GLY A 22 -0.64 12.13 19.43
N ASP A 23 -1.53 11.82 20.37
CA ASP A 23 -2.93 11.45 20.07
C ASP A 23 -3.69 12.57 19.36
N ALA A 24 -3.34 13.82 19.64
CA ALA A 24 -3.77 15.00 18.89
C ALA A 24 -2.56 15.89 18.61
N THR A 25 -2.34 16.23 17.35
CA THR A 25 -1.19 17.05 16.92
C THR A 25 -1.69 18.23 16.10
N PHE A 26 -1.31 19.45 16.49
CA PHE A 26 -1.71 20.69 15.83
C PHE A 26 -0.48 21.35 15.19
N LEU A 27 -0.49 21.48 13.87
CA LEU A 27 0.57 22.20 13.14
C LEU A 27 0.21 23.69 13.07
N ILE A 28 0.88 24.52 13.87
CA ILE A 28 0.64 25.96 13.96
C ILE A 28 1.83 26.71 13.35
N GLY A 29 1.54 27.75 12.57
CA GLY A 29 2.57 28.59 11.96
C GLY A 29 2.00 29.49 10.87
N PRO A 30 2.79 30.44 10.33
CA PRO A 30 2.33 31.37 9.31
C PRO A 30 1.99 30.65 7.99
N ASN A 31 1.28 31.35 7.11
CA ASN A 31 0.99 30.83 5.76
C ASN A 31 2.30 30.50 5.03
N ASN A 32 2.29 29.42 4.25
CA ASN A 32 3.44 28.93 3.50
C ASN A 32 4.64 28.43 4.32
N ALA A 33 4.48 28.22 5.64
CA ALA A 33 5.50 27.62 6.51
C ALA A 33 5.71 26.11 6.32
N GLY A 34 5.03 25.47 5.36
CA GLY A 34 5.16 24.02 5.11
C GLY A 34 4.19 23.13 5.90
N LYS A 35 3.19 23.68 6.60
CA LYS A 35 2.19 22.89 7.34
C LYS A 35 1.49 21.84 6.46
N SER A 36 0.97 22.26 5.31
CA SER A 36 0.32 21.34 4.35
C SER A 36 1.32 20.40 3.67
N THR A 37 2.61 20.79 3.61
CA THR A 37 3.69 19.93 3.09
C THR A 37 3.88 18.70 3.97
N VAL A 38 3.80 18.85 5.30
CA VAL A 38 3.86 17.72 6.24
C VAL A 38 2.73 16.72 5.96
N LEU A 39 1.50 17.19 5.79
CA LEU A 39 0.36 16.32 5.50
C LEU A 39 0.51 15.58 4.16
N LYS A 40 0.98 16.27 3.12
CA LYS A 40 1.27 15.65 1.81
C LYS A 40 2.44 14.66 1.87
N ALA A 41 3.43 14.88 2.75
CA ALA A 41 4.51 13.92 2.96
C ALA A 41 3.98 12.61 3.55
N ILE A 42 3.04 12.68 4.50
CA ILE A 42 2.37 11.49 5.04
C ILE A 42 1.59 10.76 3.94
N GLU A 43 0.88 11.50 3.08
CA GLU A 43 0.19 10.93 1.92
C GLU A 43 1.15 10.19 0.98
N TRP A 44 2.27 10.80 0.60
CA TRP A 44 3.29 10.18 -0.25
C TRP A 44 3.87 8.91 0.40
N LEU A 45 4.23 9.01 1.69
CA LEU A 45 4.73 7.89 2.47
C LEU A 45 3.78 6.69 2.43
N LEU A 46 2.47 6.93 2.59
CA LEU A 46 1.46 5.87 2.70
C LEU A 46 0.75 5.53 1.37
N SER A 47 1.16 6.13 0.25
CA SER A 47 0.60 5.83 -1.07
C SER A 47 1.32 4.70 -1.81
N ALA A 48 0.71 4.12 -2.85
CA ALA A 48 1.39 3.20 -3.77
C ALA A 48 2.13 3.91 -4.92
N LYS A 49 2.18 5.25 -4.91
CA LYS A 49 2.80 6.02 -6.00
C LYS A 49 4.32 5.81 -6.02
N LYS A 50 4.86 5.62 -7.22
CA LYS A 50 6.27 5.26 -7.42
C LYS A 50 7.21 6.45 -7.61
N THR A 51 6.71 7.57 -8.10
CA THR A 51 7.53 8.73 -8.45
C THR A 51 6.90 10.01 -7.94
N ILE A 52 7.74 10.98 -7.63
CA ILE A 52 7.34 12.35 -7.23
C ILE A 52 7.76 13.29 -8.37
N PRO A 53 6.89 14.23 -8.80
CA PRO A 53 7.27 15.23 -9.80
C PRO A 53 8.47 16.07 -9.32
N SER A 54 9.38 16.42 -10.23
CA SER A 54 10.58 17.21 -9.92
C SER A 54 10.27 18.55 -9.25
N SER A 55 9.11 19.15 -9.57
CA SER A 55 8.62 20.39 -8.95
C SER A 55 8.29 20.28 -7.45
N GLU A 56 8.18 19.06 -6.90
CA GLU A 56 7.97 18.84 -5.47
C GLU A 56 9.28 18.62 -4.69
N TYR A 57 10.44 18.55 -5.34
CA TYR A 57 11.73 18.45 -4.67
C TYR A 57 12.12 19.82 -4.09
N PHE A 58 12.93 19.81 -3.03
CA PHE A 58 13.39 21.03 -2.41
C PHE A 58 14.16 21.88 -3.41
N SER A 59 13.61 23.06 -3.68
CA SER A 59 14.05 23.93 -4.76
C SER A 59 14.34 25.33 -4.24
N VAL A 60 15.32 25.97 -4.85
CA VAL A 60 15.69 27.37 -4.59
C VAL A 60 15.50 28.17 -5.87
N VAL A 61 15.16 29.45 -5.73
CA VAL A 61 15.12 30.38 -6.85
C VAL A 61 16.56 30.77 -7.18
N ASP A 62 16.99 30.44 -8.39
CA ASP A 62 18.28 30.82 -8.93
C ASP A 62 18.34 32.36 -9.06
N SER A 63 19.35 32.97 -8.42
CA SER A 63 19.47 34.43 -8.32
C SER A 63 19.81 35.12 -9.63
N GLU A 64 20.32 34.39 -10.62
CA GLU A 64 20.74 34.94 -11.92
C GLU A 64 19.64 34.78 -12.98
N THR A 65 18.93 33.65 -12.96
CA THR A 65 17.91 33.32 -13.97
C THR A 65 16.48 33.58 -13.50
N GLY A 66 16.24 33.69 -12.19
CA GLY A 66 14.91 33.78 -11.60
C GLY A 66 14.12 32.47 -11.67
N GLU A 67 14.72 31.39 -12.17
CA GLU A 67 14.08 30.08 -12.30
C GLU A 67 14.12 29.31 -10.98
N THR A 68 13.09 28.51 -10.72
CA THR A 68 13.09 27.58 -9.58
C THR A 68 13.75 26.27 -9.99
N LYS A 69 14.85 25.91 -9.34
CA LYS A 69 15.58 24.65 -9.62
C LYS A 69 15.64 23.77 -8.38
N PRO A 70 15.40 22.45 -8.50
CA PRO A 70 15.62 21.52 -7.41
C PRO A 70 17.11 21.48 -7.09
N ILE A 71 17.45 21.70 -5.82
CA ILE A 71 18.84 21.62 -5.34
C ILE A 71 19.15 20.27 -4.68
N VAL A 72 18.14 19.40 -4.59
CA VAL A 72 18.25 18.02 -4.11
C VAL A 72 17.75 17.08 -5.21
N ASP A 73 18.42 15.95 -5.35
CA ASP A 73 18.04 14.89 -6.29
C ASP A 73 17.22 13.77 -5.65
N THR A 74 17.06 13.84 -4.33
CA THR A 74 16.49 12.77 -3.51
C THR A 74 15.59 13.34 -2.41
N ILE A 75 14.38 12.80 -2.30
CA ILE A 75 13.48 13.00 -1.16
C ILE A 75 13.52 11.75 -0.29
N THR A 76 13.70 11.91 1.01
CA THR A 76 13.58 10.81 1.98
C THR A 76 12.47 11.09 2.98
N LEU A 77 11.53 10.17 3.08
CA LEU A 77 10.44 10.19 4.05
C LEU A 77 10.57 8.97 4.96
N GLU A 78 10.82 9.20 6.23
CA GLU A 78 11.00 8.15 7.24
C GLU A 78 9.97 8.33 8.35
N ALA A 79 9.30 7.27 8.76
CA ALA A 79 8.34 7.31 9.85
C ALA A 79 8.49 6.14 10.81
N GLU A 80 8.32 6.43 12.09
CA GLU A 80 8.13 5.42 13.13
C GLU A 80 6.64 5.25 13.41
N PHE A 81 6.16 4.02 13.29
CA PHE A 81 4.84 3.63 13.71
C PHE A 81 4.93 2.82 15.01
N ARG A 82 4.09 3.15 15.98
CA ARG A 82 4.04 2.57 17.32
C ARG A 82 2.71 1.87 17.59
N ASN A 83 2.66 1.13 18.69
CA ASN A 83 1.50 0.36 19.15
C ASN A 83 0.99 -0.58 18.03
N LEU A 84 1.89 -1.42 17.52
CA LEU A 84 1.54 -2.48 16.57
C LEU A 84 0.76 -3.58 17.31
N PRO A 85 -0.21 -4.24 16.65
CA PRO A 85 -0.90 -5.38 17.26
C PRO A 85 0.08 -6.52 17.59
N SER A 86 -0.20 -7.34 18.59
CA SER A 86 0.69 -8.43 19.04
C SER A 86 0.94 -9.46 17.94
N GLU A 87 -0.06 -9.66 17.07
CA GLU A 87 -0.05 -10.49 15.87
C GLU A 87 0.99 -10.00 14.85
N ALA A 88 1.45 -8.74 14.95
CA ALA A 88 2.45 -8.21 14.03
C ALA A 88 3.76 -9.00 14.03
N LYS A 89 4.11 -9.63 15.16
CA LYS A 89 5.27 -10.52 15.26
C LYS A 89 5.22 -11.72 14.33
N GLN A 90 4.02 -12.10 13.90
CA GLN A 90 3.76 -13.23 13.00
C GLN A 90 3.50 -12.77 11.56
N TRP A 91 3.52 -11.46 11.28
CA TRP A 91 3.37 -10.98 9.91
C TRP A 91 4.55 -11.45 9.06
N ARG A 92 4.23 -12.13 7.96
CA ARG A 92 5.23 -12.65 7.03
C ARG A 92 6.19 -11.55 6.59
N GLY A 93 7.49 -11.77 6.79
CA GLY A 93 8.56 -10.84 6.44
C GLY A 93 8.85 -9.77 7.50
N PHE A 94 8.07 -9.63 8.58
CA PHE A 94 8.31 -8.62 9.62
C PHE A 94 9.24 -9.09 10.75
N LYS A 95 9.67 -10.36 10.79
CA LYS A 95 10.53 -10.87 11.87
C LYS A 95 11.84 -10.09 11.99
N GLY A 96 12.13 -9.43 13.12
CA GLY A 96 13.34 -8.60 13.24
C GLY A 96 13.26 -7.23 12.55
N ARG A 97 12.12 -6.87 11.94
CA ARG A 97 11.77 -5.49 11.54
C ARG A 97 10.91 -4.80 12.60
N ILE A 98 10.44 -5.55 13.60
CA ILE A 98 9.68 -5.04 14.73
C ILE A 98 10.64 -4.80 15.90
N PHE A 99 10.57 -3.58 16.42
CA PHE A 99 11.36 -3.12 17.56
C PHE A 99 10.47 -3.01 18.80
N THR A 100 11.11 -2.98 19.97
CA THR A 100 10.42 -2.74 21.23
C THR A 100 10.79 -1.37 21.76
N TYR A 101 9.85 -0.69 22.40
CA TYR A 101 10.11 0.59 23.06
C TYR A 101 9.50 0.64 24.46
N PRO A 102 10.00 1.51 25.35
CA PRO A 102 9.47 1.64 26.70
C PRO A 102 8.03 2.14 26.70
N VAL A 103 7.15 1.40 27.37
CA VAL A 103 5.73 1.72 27.46
C VAL A 103 5.40 2.34 28.82
N LYS A 104 4.44 3.27 28.84
CA LYS A 104 3.92 3.90 30.06
C LYS A 104 2.50 3.45 30.43
N ASP A 105 1.81 2.81 29.49
CA ASP A 105 0.40 2.41 29.57
C ASP A 105 0.28 0.93 29.16
N ASP A 106 -0.37 0.12 29.98
CA ASP A 106 -0.53 -1.32 29.76
C ASP A 106 -1.35 -1.65 28.50
N LEU A 107 -2.07 -0.68 27.93
CA LEU A 107 -2.83 -0.82 26.68
C LEU A 107 -1.98 -0.67 25.42
N ASP A 108 -0.72 -0.26 25.53
CA ASP A 108 0.20 -0.13 24.41
C ASP A 108 1.11 -1.36 24.33
N SER A 109 1.15 -2.01 23.17
CA SER A 109 1.92 -3.24 22.95
C SER A 109 3.43 -3.06 23.09
N GLY A 110 3.93 -1.83 23.03
CA GLY A 110 5.36 -1.53 23.04
C GLY A 110 6.09 -1.99 21.79
N LEU A 111 5.37 -2.28 20.71
CA LEU A 111 5.93 -2.73 19.42
C LEU A 111 5.93 -1.58 18.42
N SER A 112 7.08 -1.33 17.77
CA SER A 112 7.26 -0.33 16.72
C SER A 112 7.83 -0.90 15.43
N VAL A 113 7.59 -0.18 14.33
CA VAL A 113 8.23 -0.41 13.04
C VAL A 113 8.68 0.92 12.45
N ILE A 114 9.84 0.92 11.79
CA ILE A 114 10.39 2.11 11.14
C ILE A 114 10.38 1.88 9.64
N TYR A 115 9.68 2.74 8.93
CA TYR A 115 9.39 2.64 7.51
C TYR A 115 9.97 3.84 6.76
N ARG A 116 10.66 3.61 5.66
CA ARG A 116 11.28 4.66 4.86
C ARG A 116 10.95 4.51 3.38
N LYS A 117 10.71 5.65 2.73
CA LYS A 117 10.67 5.78 1.28
C LYS A 117 11.68 6.81 0.81
N THR A 118 12.44 6.41 -0.20
CA THR A 118 13.41 7.29 -0.86
C THR A 118 13.03 7.43 -2.33
N PHE A 119 12.75 8.66 -2.74
CA PHE A 119 12.40 9.03 -4.11
C PHE A 119 13.58 9.77 -4.71
N ALA A 120 14.31 9.10 -5.61
CA ALA A 120 15.33 9.75 -6.42
C ALA A 120 14.69 10.27 -7.72
N LEU A 121 15.22 11.38 -8.25
CA LEU A 121 14.75 11.97 -9.50
C LEU A 121 14.74 10.92 -10.62
N GLU A 122 13.60 10.83 -11.31
CA GLU A 122 13.40 9.96 -12.47
C GLU A 122 13.60 8.45 -12.21
N LYS A 123 13.58 8.02 -10.94
CA LYS A 123 13.70 6.61 -10.55
C LYS A 123 12.47 6.15 -9.77
N ASP A 124 12.19 4.86 -9.84
CA ASP A 124 11.19 4.22 -8.99
C ASP A 124 11.58 4.34 -7.51
N VAL A 125 10.58 4.58 -6.66
CA VAL A 125 10.75 4.69 -5.21
C VAL A 125 11.43 3.46 -4.62
N VAL A 126 12.41 3.71 -3.77
CA VAL A 126 13.03 2.70 -2.92
C VAL A 126 12.26 2.65 -1.61
N VAL A 127 11.79 1.46 -1.25
CA VAL A 127 10.97 1.21 -0.06
C VAL A 127 11.74 0.34 0.91
N GLU A 128 11.90 0.80 2.15
CA GLU A 128 12.77 0.17 3.12
C GLU A 128 12.12 0.07 4.50
N PHE A 129 12.53 -0.95 5.25
CA PHE A 129 12.30 -1.05 6.68
C PHE A 129 13.63 -1.05 7.41
N ARG A 130 13.62 -0.46 8.60
CA ARG A 130 14.69 -0.76 9.55
C ARG A 130 14.54 -2.22 9.98
N SER A 131 15.64 -2.96 9.94
CA SER A 131 15.69 -4.37 10.34
C SER A 131 16.90 -4.58 11.22
N LYS A 132 16.79 -5.48 12.19
CA LYS A 132 17.96 -6.16 12.74
C LYS A 132 18.67 -6.90 11.61
N GLU A 133 20.00 -6.87 11.59
CA GLU A 133 20.79 -7.65 10.64
C GLU A 133 20.42 -9.12 10.79
N ARG A 134 20.20 -9.78 9.65
CA ARG A 134 19.85 -11.19 9.60
C ARG A 134 20.96 -11.97 8.91
N GLU A 135 21.31 -13.11 9.48
CA GLU A 135 22.18 -14.08 8.82
C GLU A 135 21.42 -15.40 8.66
N ILE A 136 21.64 -16.05 7.53
CA ILE A 136 21.11 -17.39 7.30
C ILE A 136 21.77 -18.31 8.34
N LYS A 137 20.97 -19.09 9.08
CA LYS A 137 21.53 -20.04 10.04
C LYS A 137 22.47 -20.98 9.32
N SER A 138 23.57 -21.37 9.98
CA SER A 138 24.57 -22.28 9.43
C SER A 138 23.97 -23.54 8.82
N ASP A 139 22.88 -24.02 9.42
CA ASP A 139 22.18 -25.23 9.03
C ASP A 139 21.55 -25.09 7.64
N PHE A 140 21.16 -23.89 7.20
CA PHE A 140 20.47 -23.64 5.93
C PHE A 140 21.39 -23.17 4.80
N LEU A 141 22.65 -22.81 5.07
CA LEU A 141 23.61 -22.35 4.04
C LEU A 141 23.89 -23.38 2.94
N THR A 142 23.70 -24.66 3.24
CA THR A 142 23.94 -25.77 2.30
C THR A 142 22.69 -26.19 1.53
N CYS A 143 21.51 -25.64 1.84
CA CYS A 143 20.25 -25.98 1.21
C CYS A 143 20.17 -25.40 -0.21
N LYS A 144 19.84 -26.26 -1.18
CA LYS A 144 19.77 -25.90 -2.61
C LYS A 144 18.37 -26.08 -3.19
N THR A 145 17.51 -26.85 -2.54
CA THR A 145 16.14 -27.14 -2.98
C THR A 145 15.14 -26.80 -1.87
N GLY A 146 13.86 -26.61 -2.22
CA GLY A 146 12.81 -26.40 -1.21
C GLY A 146 12.71 -27.56 -0.23
N GLN A 147 12.91 -28.79 -0.70
CA GLN A 147 12.92 -29.99 0.13
C GLN A 147 14.02 -29.96 1.19
N ASP A 148 15.22 -29.45 0.88
CA ASP A 148 16.32 -29.34 1.85
C ASP A 148 15.95 -28.43 3.04
N TYR A 149 15.11 -27.42 2.82
CA TYR A 149 14.63 -26.53 3.89
C TYR A 149 13.59 -27.22 4.77
N VAL A 150 12.68 -27.99 4.15
CA VAL A 150 11.66 -28.78 4.87
C VAL A 150 12.32 -29.85 5.74
N ASP A 151 13.30 -30.57 5.18
CA ASP A 151 14.03 -31.64 5.88
C ASP A 151 14.82 -31.11 7.09
N LYS A 152 15.22 -29.83 7.06
CA LYS A 152 15.90 -29.16 8.17
C LYS A 152 14.96 -28.39 9.11
N GLY A 153 13.64 -28.61 8.97
CA GLY A 153 12.65 -28.17 9.95
C GLY A 153 11.92 -26.86 9.62
N VAL A 154 12.00 -26.36 8.39
CA VAL A 154 11.10 -25.28 7.92
C VAL A 154 9.71 -25.87 7.63
N PRO A 155 8.61 -25.23 8.07
CA PRO A 155 7.26 -25.75 7.81
C PRO A 155 6.99 -25.95 6.31
N SER A 156 6.61 -27.16 5.91
CA SER A 156 6.39 -27.53 4.50
C SER A 156 5.35 -26.65 3.80
N ALA A 157 4.31 -26.22 4.52
CA ALA A 157 3.28 -25.32 4.00
C ALA A 157 3.85 -23.97 3.53
N GLU A 158 4.79 -23.38 4.29
CA GLU A 158 5.41 -22.09 3.94
C GLU A 158 6.34 -22.22 2.72
N VAL A 159 7.05 -23.35 2.61
CA VAL A 159 7.97 -23.60 1.50
C VAL A 159 7.19 -23.89 0.21
N ILE A 160 6.11 -24.67 0.28
CA ILE A 160 5.26 -25.00 -0.89
C ILE A 160 4.57 -23.74 -1.45
N GLU A 161 4.14 -22.82 -0.58
CA GLU A 161 3.49 -21.58 -1.00
C GLU A 161 4.45 -20.66 -1.79
N LEU A 162 5.74 -20.67 -1.45
CA LEU A 162 6.77 -19.85 -2.11
C LEU A 162 7.41 -20.55 -3.31
N PHE A 163 7.60 -21.86 -3.20
CA PHE A 163 8.22 -22.73 -4.19
C PHE A 163 7.27 -23.90 -4.49
N SER A 164 6.50 -23.75 -5.57
CA SER A 164 5.54 -24.76 -6.02
C SER A 164 6.19 -26.10 -6.39
N ASP A 165 7.48 -26.10 -6.72
CA ASP A 165 8.29 -27.30 -6.93
C ASP A 165 9.42 -27.36 -5.88
N LEU A 166 9.27 -28.27 -4.91
CA LEU A 166 10.23 -28.48 -3.83
C LEU A 166 11.53 -29.16 -4.28
N GLY A 167 11.51 -29.90 -5.39
CA GLY A 167 12.67 -30.61 -5.94
C GLY A 167 13.54 -29.75 -6.86
N ALA A 168 13.01 -28.63 -7.34
CA ALA A 168 13.74 -27.67 -8.15
C ALA A 168 14.85 -26.98 -7.35
N LYS A 169 16.01 -26.76 -8.00
CA LYS A 169 17.08 -25.95 -7.41
C LYS A 169 16.62 -24.50 -7.29
N ILE A 170 16.66 -23.97 -6.07
CA ILE A 170 16.45 -22.55 -5.81
C ILE A 170 17.68 -21.82 -6.36
N GLY A 171 17.48 -21.07 -7.45
CA GLY A 171 18.55 -20.31 -8.09
C GLY A 171 19.07 -19.17 -7.21
N THR A 172 20.24 -18.62 -7.53
CA THR A 172 20.80 -17.42 -6.85
C THR A 172 20.27 -16.10 -7.43
N GLY A 173 19.19 -16.15 -8.20
CA GLY A 173 18.58 -14.98 -8.83
C GLY A 173 17.79 -14.13 -7.82
N LYS A 174 17.59 -12.85 -8.15
CA LYS A 174 16.93 -11.86 -7.28
C LYS A 174 15.55 -12.31 -6.76
N GLY A 175 14.71 -12.88 -7.63
CA GLY A 175 13.39 -13.38 -7.24
C GLY A 175 13.38 -14.64 -6.35
N ALA A 176 14.45 -15.42 -6.36
CA ALA A 176 14.60 -16.57 -5.48
C ALA A 176 15.07 -16.15 -4.08
N LEU A 177 15.99 -15.17 -4.00
CA LEU A 177 16.36 -14.53 -2.73
C LEU A 177 15.16 -13.82 -2.08
N GLU A 178 14.34 -13.11 -2.86
CA GLU A 178 13.09 -12.45 -2.40
C GLU A 178 12.12 -13.43 -1.72
N LYS A 179 12.05 -14.67 -2.21
CA LYS A 179 11.22 -15.73 -1.63
C LYS A 179 11.84 -16.30 -0.36
N LEU A 180 13.16 -16.53 -0.36
CA LEU A 180 13.89 -17.01 0.83
C LEU A 180 13.84 -16.01 1.99
N GLU A 181 13.82 -14.71 1.71
CA GLU A 181 13.66 -13.66 2.74
C GLU A 181 12.29 -13.68 3.43
N GLN A 182 11.28 -14.31 2.83
CA GLN A 182 9.96 -14.47 3.44
C GLN A 182 9.92 -15.66 4.41
N LEU A 183 10.91 -16.58 4.36
CA LEU A 183 11.01 -17.71 5.26
C LEU A 183 11.69 -17.29 6.56
N ASP A 184 10.91 -16.76 7.49
CA ASP A 184 11.40 -16.28 8.77
C ASP A 184 12.16 -17.35 9.59
N ALA A 185 11.92 -18.65 9.35
CA ALA A 185 12.58 -19.77 10.03
C ALA A 185 14.10 -19.89 9.76
N ILE A 186 14.57 -19.43 8.58
CA ILE A 186 15.96 -19.66 8.11
C ILE A 186 16.95 -18.59 8.59
N TRP A 187 16.45 -17.54 9.22
CA TRP A 187 17.22 -16.37 9.62
C TRP A 187 17.42 -16.30 11.13
N ASP A 188 18.66 -16.07 11.56
CA ASP A 188 18.99 -15.55 12.89
C ASP A 188 19.12 -14.03 12.86
N THR A 189 18.76 -13.38 13.96
CA THR A 189 18.79 -11.92 14.09
C THR A 189 19.94 -11.50 15.01
N LYS A 190 20.77 -10.57 14.54
CA LYS A 190 21.81 -9.89 15.34
C LYS A 190 21.25 -8.63 15.99
N ASP A 191 22.01 -8.04 16.90
CA ASP A 191 21.64 -6.76 17.54
C ASP A 191 21.99 -5.53 16.71
N SER A 192 22.85 -5.66 15.69
CA SER A 192 23.12 -4.61 14.71
C SER A 192 21.89 -4.32 13.84
N GLU A 193 21.73 -3.06 13.40
CA GLU A 193 20.58 -2.61 12.62
C GLU A 193 21.00 -2.17 11.21
N THR A 194 20.21 -2.55 10.21
CA THR A 194 20.39 -2.17 8.81
C THR A 194 19.09 -1.72 8.16
N TRP A 195 19.22 -1.01 7.05
CA TRP A 195 18.08 -0.73 6.18
C TRP A 195 17.90 -1.88 5.20
N PHE A 196 16.75 -2.51 5.29
CA PHE A 196 16.36 -3.60 4.42
C PHE A 196 15.49 -3.03 3.30
N GLN A 197 16.01 -3.07 2.07
CA GLN A 197 15.26 -2.71 0.88
C GLN A 197 14.33 -3.86 0.51
N ASN A 198 13.02 -3.61 0.46
CA ASN A 198 12.05 -4.60 0.00
C ASN A 198 12.39 -4.97 -1.45
N PRO A 199 12.84 -6.20 -1.73
CA PRO A 199 13.15 -6.59 -3.07
C PRO A 199 11.83 -6.97 -3.77
N GLY A 200 11.61 -6.36 -4.94
CA GLY A 200 10.61 -6.79 -5.92
C GLY A 200 9.17 -7.01 -5.44
N GLY A 201 8.37 -5.95 -5.32
CA GLY A 201 6.95 -6.10 -5.62
C GLY A 201 5.99 -6.46 -4.48
N ILE A 202 6.43 -6.49 -3.22
CA ILE A 202 5.50 -6.47 -2.07
C ILE A 202 5.25 -5.06 -1.47
N PRO A 203 5.13 -3.94 -2.23
CA PRO A 203 4.48 -2.75 -1.69
C PRO A 203 3.07 -3.05 -1.19
N GLY A 204 2.34 -3.96 -1.83
CA GLY A 204 0.94 -4.25 -1.53
C GLY A 204 0.70 -4.82 -0.13
N VAL A 205 1.39 -5.91 0.25
CA VAL A 205 1.16 -6.53 1.58
C VAL A 205 1.62 -5.60 2.69
N VAL A 206 2.75 -4.91 2.50
CA VAL A 206 3.25 -3.96 3.50
C VAL A 206 2.34 -2.75 3.65
N LEU A 207 1.95 -2.09 2.55
CA LEU A 207 1.04 -0.94 2.61
C LEU A 207 -0.31 -1.32 3.21
N LYS A 208 -0.78 -2.57 3.01
CA LYS A 208 -1.98 -3.10 3.68
C LYS A 208 -1.82 -3.21 5.21
N MET A 209 -0.60 -3.42 5.72
CA MET A 209 -0.33 -3.47 7.16
C MET A 209 -0.13 -2.08 7.78
N LEU A 210 0.25 -1.07 7.00
CA LEU A 210 0.41 0.30 7.46
C LEU A 210 -0.96 1.02 7.59
N PRO A 211 -1.05 2.08 8.41
CA PRO A 211 -2.30 2.82 8.56
C PRO A 211 -2.70 3.48 7.23
N ARG A 212 -4.00 3.48 6.91
CA ARG A 212 -4.53 4.27 5.79
C ARG A 212 -4.56 5.75 6.17
N PHE A 213 -4.07 6.60 5.27
CA PHE A 213 -4.10 8.05 5.45
C PHE A 213 -5.33 8.68 4.79
N LEU A 214 -6.11 9.43 5.56
CA LEU A 214 -7.28 10.16 5.08
C LEU A 214 -7.06 11.66 5.29
N LEU A 215 -6.83 12.38 4.19
CA LEU A 215 -6.72 13.83 4.21
C LEU A 215 -8.10 14.47 4.08
N ILE A 216 -8.47 15.35 5.02
CA ILE A 216 -9.69 16.15 4.97
C ILE A 216 -9.26 17.62 4.77
N PRO A 217 -9.51 18.23 3.59
CA PRO A 217 -9.10 19.60 3.33
C PRO A 217 -9.94 20.61 4.11
N ALA A 218 -9.40 21.82 4.27
CA ALA A 218 -10.09 22.93 4.95
C ALA A 218 -11.27 23.48 4.12
N ASP A 219 -11.07 23.59 2.80
CA ASP A 219 -12.09 23.99 1.84
C ASP A 219 -12.79 22.73 1.34
N THR A 220 -13.73 22.20 2.14
CA THR A 220 -14.64 21.16 1.69
C THR A 220 -15.60 21.77 0.67
N SER A 221 -15.16 21.89 -0.58
CA SER A 221 -16.09 21.99 -1.70
C SER A 221 -17.06 20.81 -1.57
N MET A 222 -18.35 21.05 -1.80
CA MET A 222 -19.38 20.02 -1.68
C MET A 222 -18.99 18.75 -2.47
N ALA A 223 -18.28 18.93 -3.59
CA ALA A 223 -17.71 17.87 -4.43
C ALA A 223 -16.74 16.89 -3.73
N GLU A 224 -15.96 17.31 -2.72
CA GLU A 224 -15.06 16.40 -1.97
C GLU A 224 -15.81 15.45 -1.02
N ILE A 225 -17.09 15.75 -0.76
CA ILE A 225 -17.94 14.97 0.12
C ILE A 225 -19.09 14.30 -0.65
N GLU A 226 -19.54 14.89 -1.75
CA GLU A 226 -20.50 14.38 -2.72
C GLU A 226 -19.91 13.41 -3.74
N GLY A 227 -18.62 13.54 -4.06
CA GLY A 227 -18.02 12.97 -5.26
C GLY A 227 -17.85 11.47 -5.19
N GLY A 228 -18.90 10.71 -5.49
CA GLY A 228 -18.88 9.27 -5.72
C GLY A 228 -17.97 8.49 -4.74
N SER A 229 -17.32 7.44 -5.22
CA SER A 229 -16.37 6.64 -4.45
C SER A 229 -15.06 7.35 -4.09
N SER A 230 -14.82 8.59 -4.55
CA SER A 230 -13.54 9.30 -4.39
C SER A 230 -13.51 10.35 -3.27
N GLY A 231 -14.68 10.85 -2.85
CA GLY A 231 -14.81 11.76 -1.71
C GLY A 231 -14.50 11.11 -0.37
N VAL A 232 -14.34 11.91 0.69
CA VAL A 232 -14.01 11.42 2.05
C VAL A 232 -15.06 10.43 2.56
N LEU A 233 -16.35 10.73 2.38
CA LEU A 233 -17.44 9.83 2.77
C LEU A 233 -17.45 8.56 1.93
N GLY A 234 -17.33 8.69 0.59
CA GLY A 234 -17.31 7.56 -0.33
C GLY A 234 -16.16 6.59 -0.05
N LYS A 235 -14.96 7.11 0.22
CA LYS A 235 -13.79 6.33 0.64
C LYS A 235 -14.05 5.61 1.97
N THR A 236 -14.59 6.31 2.96
CA THR A 236 -14.89 5.71 4.27
C THR A 236 -15.95 4.60 4.16
N LEU A 237 -16.98 4.78 3.33
CA LEU A 237 -17.99 3.76 3.06
C LEU A 237 -17.43 2.58 2.28
N ALA A 238 -16.58 2.83 1.28
CA ALA A 238 -15.87 1.79 0.55
C ALA A 238 -14.99 0.97 1.48
N GLU A 239 -14.31 1.59 2.44
CA GLU A 239 -13.52 0.91 3.48
C GLU A 239 -14.39 0.02 4.37
N LEU A 240 -15.48 0.55 4.92
CA LEU A 240 -16.42 -0.25 5.72
C LEU A 240 -17.00 -1.43 4.92
N PHE A 241 -17.24 -1.22 3.62
CA PHE A 241 -17.72 -2.27 2.74
C PHE A 241 -16.65 -3.32 2.45
N GLU A 242 -15.38 -2.95 2.23
CA GLU A 242 -14.26 -3.89 2.09
C GLU A 242 -14.18 -4.82 3.32
N ASP A 243 -14.30 -4.27 4.52
CA ASP A 243 -14.24 -5.03 5.78
C ASP A 243 -15.40 -6.04 5.89
N VAL A 244 -16.64 -5.60 5.63
CA VAL A 244 -17.83 -6.48 5.65
C VAL A 244 -17.76 -7.55 4.55
N ARG A 245 -17.27 -7.17 3.38
CA ARG A 245 -17.13 -8.03 2.22
C ARG A 245 -16.13 -9.15 2.44
N GLY A 246 -15.00 -8.86 3.07
CA GLY A 246 -13.97 -9.87 3.38
C GLY A 246 -14.48 -11.06 4.20
N ALA A 247 -15.53 -10.86 4.99
CA ALA A 247 -16.16 -11.89 5.81
C ALA A 247 -17.38 -12.59 5.15
N SER A 248 -17.77 -12.20 3.93
CA SER A 248 -19.02 -12.66 3.30
C SER A 248 -18.82 -13.91 2.44
N GLU A 249 -19.59 -14.97 2.70
CA GLU A 249 -19.60 -16.18 1.87
C GLU A 249 -20.08 -15.92 0.44
N ASN A 250 -21.09 -15.05 0.28
CA ASN A 250 -21.61 -14.67 -1.04
C ASN A 250 -20.52 -14.00 -1.87
N TYR A 251 -19.66 -13.26 -1.20
CA TYR A 251 -18.56 -12.59 -1.85
C TYR A 251 -17.47 -13.58 -2.32
N ASN A 252 -17.14 -14.58 -1.51
CA ASN A 252 -16.23 -15.64 -1.92
C ASN A 252 -16.76 -16.41 -3.14
N LYS A 253 -18.07 -16.70 -3.18
CA LYS A 253 -18.71 -17.32 -4.34
C LYS A 253 -18.68 -16.40 -5.57
N ALA A 254 -18.95 -15.10 -5.40
CA ALA A 254 -18.85 -14.15 -6.50
C ALA A 254 -17.43 -14.12 -7.09
N GLN A 255 -16.40 -14.18 -6.24
CA GLN A 255 -15.01 -14.29 -6.71
C GLN A 255 -14.74 -15.59 -7.48
N GLU A 256 -15.27 -16.71 -6.99
CA GLU A 256 -15.16 -18.01 -7.69
C GLU A 256 -15.77 -17.94 -9.10
N TYR A 257 -16.96 -17.33 -9.23
CA TYR A 257 -17.61 -17.15 -10.53
C TYR A 257 -16.89 -16.15 -11.43
N LEU A 258 -16.34 -15.06 -10.88
CA LEU A 258 -15.50 -14.13 -11.65
C LEU A 258 -14.26 -14.84 -12.21
N ASN A 259 -13.61 -15.68 -11.41
CA ASN A 259 -12.45 -16.46 -11.87
C ASN A 259 -12.84 -17.44 -13.00
N LYS A 260 -14.01 -18.09 -12.90
CA LYS A 260 -14.53 -18.95 -13.98
C LYS A 260 -14.79 -18.16 -15.25
N LEU A 261 -15.37 -16.96 -15.13
CA LEU A 261 -15.61 -16.07 -16.26
C LEU A 261 -14.31 -15.58 -16.91
N VAL A 262 -13.25 -15.32 -16.13
CA VAL A 262 -11.92 -15.02 -16.69
C VAL A 262 -11.41 -16.18 -17.55
N ALA A 263 -11.55 -17.42 -17.06
CA ALA A 263 -11.12 -18.59 -17.82
C ALA A 263 -11.95 -18.79 -19.11
N GLU A 264 -13.25 -18.48 -19.08
CA GLU A 264 -14.11 -18.51 -20.28
C GLU A 264 -13.75 -17.43 -21.31
N LEU A 265 -13.19 -16.31 -20.86
CA LEU A 265 -12.80 -15.17 -21.70
C LEU A 265 -11.30 -15.17 -22.03
N ASP A 266 -10.67 -16.35 -22.00
CA ASP A 266 -9.26 -16.49 -22.36
C ASP A 266 -9.09 -16.36 -23.89
N PRO A 267 -8.40 -15.32 -24.38
CA PRO A 267 -8.15 -15.14 -25.82
C PRO A 267 -7.26 -16.23 -26.42
N GLU A 268 -6.48 -16.97 -25.61
CA GLU A 268 -5.60 -18.04 -26.05
C GLU A 268 -6.31 -19.41 -26.07
N ASP A 269 -7.48 -19.51 -25.45
CA ASP A 269 -8.33 -20.71 -25.50
C ASP A 269 -9.14 -20.74 -26.80
N GLY A 270 -8.60 -21.44 -27.80
CA GLY A 270 -9.24 -21.64 -29.11
C GLY A 270 -10.55 -22.44 -29.08
N ASP A 271 -10.88 -23.10 -27.97
CA ASP A 271 -12.15 -23.81 -27.81
C ASP A 271 -13.25 -22.90 -27.22
N SER A 272 -12.86 -21.80 -26.55
CA SER A 272 -13.79 -20.78 -26.05
C SER A 272 -14.38 -19.93 -27.17
N GLU A 273 -15.61 -19.44 -26.99
CA GLU A 273 -16.24 -18.55 -27.96
C GLU A 273 -15.50 -17.20 -28.10
N PHE A 274 -14.88 -16.74 -27.01
CA PHE A 274 -14.11 -15.50 -27.01
C PHE A 274 -12.77 -15.66 -27.76
N GLY A 275 -12.05 -16.76 -27.53
CA GLY A 275 -10.82 -17.08 -28.26
C GLY A 275 -11.07 -17.26 -29.77
N LYS A 276 -12.15 -17.95 -30.15
CA LYS A 276 -12.59 -18.03 -31.57
C LYS A 276 -12.85 -16.66 -32.17
N MET A 277 -13.55 -15.78 -31.46
CA MET A 277 -13.80 -14.42 -31.91
C MET A 277 -12.51 -13.62 -32.11
N ILE A 278 -11.51 -13.75 -31.23
CA ILE A 278 -10.20 -13.09 -31.37
C ILE A 278 -9.42 -13.64 -32.57
N ILE A 279 -9.45 -14.96 -32.78
CA ILE A 279 -8.83 -15.61 -33.95
C ILE A 279 -9.47 -15.10 -35.25
N GLU A 280 -10.80 -15.06 -35.33
CA GLU A 280 -11.52 -14.56 -36.50
C GLU A 280 -11.24 -13.08 -36.75
N LEU A 281 -11.25 -12.26 -35.70
CA LEU A 281 -10.95 -10.84 -35.80
C LEU A 281 -9.52 -10.58 -36.28
N ASN A 282 -8.55 -11.39 -35.83
CA ASN A 282 -7.18 -11.33 -36.31
C ASN A 282 -7.05 -11.78 -37.77
N ALA A 283 -7.84 -12.76 -38.22
CA ALA A 283 -7.89 -13.13 -39.63
C ALA A 283 -8.44 -12.00 -40.51
N VAL A 284 -9.49 -11.29 -40.06
CA VAL A 284 -10.03 -10.12 -40.76
C VAL A 284 -9.01 -8.99 -40.79
N LEU A 285 -8.33 -8.69 -39.68
CA LEU A 285 -7.29 -7.66 -39.62
C LEU A 285 -6.11 -7.97 -40.56
N ALA A 286 -5.65 -9.22 -40.57
CA ALA A 286 -4.56 -9.67 -41.44
C ALA A 286 -4.91 -9.54 -42.94
N SER A 287 -6.21 -9.59 -43.31
CA SER A 287 -6.65 -9.38 -44.69
C SER A 287 -6.44 -7.95 -45.20
N VAL A 288 -6.38 -6.97 -44.29
CA VAL A 288 -6.17 -5.55 -44.61
C VAL A 288 -4.73 -5.13 -44.31
N PHE A 289 -4.17 -5.62 -43.19
CA PHE A 289 -2.84 -5.30 -42.70
C PHE A 289 -2.11 -6.60 -42.29
N PRO A 290 -1.33 -7.23 -43.20
CA PRO A 290 -0.77 -8.57 -43.00
C PRO A 290 0.13 -8.73 -41.76
N GLU A 291 0.72 -7.64 -41.27
CA GLU A 291 1.62 -7.65 -40.11
C GLU A 291 0.94 -7.20 -38.81
N SER A 292 -0.38 -6.98 -38.81
CA SER A 292 -1.11 -6.50 -37.63
C SER A 292 -1.87 -7.62 -36.92
N GLN A 293 -1.69 -7.71 -35.60
CA GLN A 293 -2.47 -8.59 -34.72
C GLN A 293 -3.03 -7.78 -33.55
N LEU A 294 -4.27 -8.08 -33.18
CA LEU A 294 -4.95 -7.58 -32.00
C LEU A 294 -4.80 -8.59 -30.85
N HIS A 295 -4.24 -8.12 -29.75
CA HIS A 295 -4.14 -8.87 -28.50
C HIS A 295 -5.07 -8.20 -27.47
N ALA A 296 -6.11 -8.91 -27.04
CA ALA A 296 -7.03 -8.45 -26.01
C ALA A 296 -6.96 -9.40 -24.82
N THR A 297 -6.86 -8.88 -23.60
CA THR A 297 -6.91 -9.67 -22.36
C THR A 297 -8.03 -9.15 -21.47
N ALA A 298 -8.84 -10.07 -20.93
CA ALA A 298 -9.87 -9.74 -19.95
C ALA A 298 -9.31 -9.93 -18.53
N ASN A 299 -9.38 -8.89 -17.69
CA ASN A 299 -9.00 -9.00 -16.28
C ASN A 299 -10.22 -8.71 -15.40
N LEU A 300 -10.82 -9.77 -14.87
CA LEU A 300 -11.90 -9.73 -13.88
C LEU A 300 -11.49 -10.39 -12.56
N SER A 301 -10.21 -10.77 -12.43
CA SER A 301 -9.70 -11.52 -11.29
C SER A 301 -9.41 -10.64 -10.08
N ASP A 302 -9.34 -9.31 -10.23
CA ASP A 302 -9.29 -8.39 -9.10
C ASP A 302 -10.72 -8.02 -8.65
N PRO A 303 -11.19 -8.58 -7.52
CA PRO A 303 -12.48 -8.22 -6.98
C PRO A 303 -12.66 -6.73 -6.70
N ASN A 304 -11.57 -6.04 -6.35
CA ASN A 304 -11.61 -4.64 -5.97
C ASN A 304 -11.87 -3.74 -7.17
N THR A 305 -11.66 -4.24 -8.40
CA THR A 305 -12.02 -3.55 -9.64
C THR A 305 -13.37 -4.00 -10.17
N ALA A 306 -13.68 -5.30 -10.10
CA ALA A 306 -14.90 -5.88 -10.68
C ALA A 306 -16.18 -5.62 -9.86
N LEU A 307 -16.09 -5.53 -8.53
CA LEU A 307 -17.24 -5.41 -7.63
C LEU A 307 -17.13 -4.16 -6.75
N LYS A 308 -17.04 -2.98 -7.37
CA LYS A 308 -17.07 -1.70 -6.64
C LYS A 308 -18.51 -1.29 -6.36
N PRO A 309 -18.92 -1.13 -5.09
CA PRO A 309 -20.24 -0.60 -4.77
C PRO A 309 -20.34 0.88 -5.18
N THR A 310 -21.48 1.27 -5.70
CA THR A 310 -21.85 2.68 -5.88
C THR A 310 -22.70 3.09 -4.68
N PHE A 311 -22.20 4.00 -3.86
CA PHE A 311 -22.95 4.55 -2.74
C PHE A 311 -23.69 5.81 -3.18
N ASN A 312 -25.01 5.81 -3.03
CA ASN A 312 -25.80 7.03 -3.08
C ASN A 312 -25.98 7.56 -1.65
N VAL A 313 -25.44 8.74 -1.36
CA VAL A 313 -25.48 9.32 -0.01
C VAL A 313 -26.48 10.47 0.02
N GLU A 314 -27.51 10.31 0.84
CA GLU A 314 -28.54 11.33 1.11
C GLU A 314 -28.54 11.67 2.60
N MET A 315 -28.93 12.91 2.94
CA MET A 315 -29.10 13.35 4.32
C MET A 315 -30.52 13.86 4.53
N SER A 316 -31.03 13.68 5.76
CA SER A 316 -32.39 14.08 6.13
C SER A 316 -32.44 14.75 7.50
N SER A 317 -33.16 15.86 7.59
CA SER A 317 -33.68 16.38 8.86
C SER A 317 -35.18 16.09 8.96
N ASN A 318 -35.96 16.60 8.00
CA ASN A 318 -37.39 16.36 7.83
C ASN A 318 -37.75 15.78 6.44
N VAL A 319 -36.92 16.03 5.42
CA VAL A 319 -37.03 15.48 4.07
C VAL A 319 -35.66 14.98 3.60
N ARG A 320 -35.62 13.94 2.76
CA ARG A 320 -34.37 13.45 2.15
C ARG A 320 -33.92 14.42 1.07
N THR A 321 -32.66 14.82 1.14
CA THR A 321 -32.05 15.73 0.16
C THR A 321 -30.62 15.30 -0.12
N ALA A 322 -30.14 15.63 -1.32
CA ALA A 322 -28.75 15.44 -1.68
C ALA A 322 -27.82 16.21 -0.73
N VAL A 323 -26.60 15.71 -0.56
CA VAL A 323 -25.55 16.35 0.27
C VAL A 323 -25.27 17.80 -0.18
N ALA A 324 -25.48 18.11 -1.46
CA ALA A 324 -25.40 19.48 -2.04
C ALA A 324 -26.25 20.52 -1.33
N HIS A 325 -27.37 20.07 -0.79
CA HIS A 325 -28.33 20.95 -0.14
C HIS A 325 -28.11 21.03 1.38
N GLN A 326 -27.03 20.42 1.88
CA GLN A 326 -26.68 20.40 3.30
C GLN A 326 -25.65 21.47 3.66
N GLY A 327 -25.78 22.02 4.87
CA GLY A 327 -24.79 22.95 5.41
C GLY A 327 -23.46 22.25 5.69
N SER A 328 -22.34 22.91 5.40
CA SER A 328 -20.98 22.37 5.59
C SER A 328 -20.67 21.90 7.02
N GLY A 329 -21.36 22.43 8.04
CA GLY A 329 -21.27 21.96 9.42
C GLY A 329 -21.85 20.54 9.61
N MET A 330 -23.03 20.28 9.05
CA MET A 330 -23.70 18.97 9.16
C MET A 330 -22.94 17.89 8.41
N ILE A 331 -22.41 18.24 7.23
CA ILE A 331 -21.61 17.32 6.43
C ILE A 331 -20.33 16.91 7.19
N ARG A 332 -19.62 17.87 7.81
CA ARG A 332 -18.44 17.59 8.64
C ARG A 332 -18.78 16.71 9.85
N ALA A 333 -19.88 17.01 10.54
CA ALA A 333 -20.33 16.21 11.67
C ALA A 333 -20.63 14.75 11.26
N ALA A 334 -21.22 14.54 10.08
CA ALA A 334 -21.44 13.19 9.55
C ALA A 334 -20.14 12.46 9.22
N ALA A 335 -19.17 13.13 8.56
CA ALA A 335 -17.86 12.54 8.26
C ALA A 335 -17.12 12.12 9.54
N PHE A 336 -17.03 13.01 10.54
CA PHE A 336 -16.42 12.66 11.83
C PHE A 336 -17.22 11.60 12.60
N GLY A 337 -18.56 11.63 12.51
CA GLY A 337 -19.43 10.62 13.09
C GLY A 337 -19.18 9.22 12.52
N MET A 338 -19.02 9.11 11.21
CA MET A 338 -18.68 7.85 10.54
C MET A 338 -17.28 7.37 10.92
N LEU A 339 -16.29 8.24 10.97
CA LEU A 339 -14.93 7.88 11.41
C LEU A 339 -14.93 7.36 12.86
N ARG A 340 -15.69 8.01 13.73
CA ARG A 340 -15.89 7.56 15.12
C ARG A 340 -16.61 6.22 15.18
N PHE A 341 -17.64 6.01 14.35
CA PHE A 341 -18.35 4.74 14.26
C PHE A 341 -17.41 3.62 13.78
N ARG A 342 -16.64 3.86 12.72
CA ARG A 342 -15.65 2.92 12.21
C ARG A 342 -14.65 2.51 13.28
N GLN A 343 -14.11 3.47 14.03
CA GLN A 343 -13.19 3.16 15.12
C GLN A 343 -13.82 2.24 16.18
N LYS A 344 -15.10 2.48 16.53
CA LYS A 344 -15.85 1.63 17.48
C LYS A 344 -16.21 0.26 16.91
N TRP A 345 -16.40 0.17 15.60
CA TRP A 345 -16.73 -1.09 14.93
C TRP A 345 -15.51 -2.02 14.84
N LEU A 346 -14.32 -1.44 14.70
CA LEU A 346 -13.05 -2.15 14.61
C LEU A 346 -12.41 -2.47 15.97
N SER A 347 -12.89 -1.87 17.06
CA SER A 347 -12.41 -2.09 18.44
C SER A 347 -13.16 -3.20 19.14
#